data_AF-S4PET4-F1
#
_entry.id   AF-S4PET4-F1
#
_cell.length_a   1.000
_cell.length_b   1.000
_cell.length_c   1.000
_cell.angle_alpha   90.00
_cell.angle_beta   90.00
_cell.angle_gamma   90.00
#
_symmetry.space_group_name_H-M   'P 1'
#
loop_
_entity.id
_entity.type
_entity.pdbx_description
1 polymer ?
#
loop_
_entity_poly.entity_id
_entity_poly.type
_entity_poly.pdbx_seq_one_letter_code
_entity_poly.pdbx_strand_id
1 'polypeptide(L)'
;DNVRVGVVAKCFESKCTKTEPWYGTKYLQEDIEEARLNEWKAAKPTKELHLPPPNEFIPTKLDLEKSPDPTADAIAPVIIKDTPLMRLWYKRDNEFMLPKAFITLDLVSPR
;
A
#
# COMPACT_ATOMS: atom_id res chain seq x y z
N ASP A 1 -16.24 25.60 1.08
CA ASP A 1 -17.71 25.60 1.01
C ASP A 1 -18.33 24.25 0.68
N ASN A 2 -17.58 23.29 0.09
CA ASN A 2 -18.11 21.96 -0.26
C ASN A 2 -17.50 20.81 0.57
N VAL A 3 -17.17 21.04 1.85
CA VAL A 3 -16.47 20.05 2.70
C VAL A 3 -17.38 19.48 3.79
N ARG A 4 -17.23 18.19 4.09
CA ARG A 4 -17.77 17.51 5.27
C ARG A 4 -16.63 16.82 5.99
N VAL A 5 -16.51 17.00 7.30
CA VAL A 5 -15.42 16.44 8.10
C VAL A 5 -16.00 15.40 9.07
N GLY A 6 -15.41 14.20 9.06
CA GLY A 6 -15.71 13.15 10.03
C GLY A 6 -14.52 12.95 10.96
N VAL A 7 -14.77 12.94 12.27
CA VAL A 7 -13.75 12.65 13.29
C VAL A 7 -14.19 11.43 14.08
N VAL A 8 -13.33 10.41 14.13
CA VAL A 8 -13.61 9.16 14.83
C VAL A 8 -12.55 8.95 15.91
N ALA A 9 -12.96 9.05 17.18
CA ALA A 9 -12.12 8.70 18.31
C ALA A 9 -12.95 8.32 19.54
N LYS A 10 -12.42 7.42 20.37
CA LYS A 10 -13.11 6.93 21.58
C LYS A 10 -13.41 8.04 22.59
N CYS A 11 -12.60 9.10 22.65
CA CYS A 11 -12.78 10.21 23.57
C CYS A 11 -14.05 11.04 23.31
N PHE A 12 -14.75 10.82 22.20
CA PHE A 12 -16.01 11.49 21.88
C PHE A 12 -17.25 10.72 22.36
N GLU A 13 -17.10 9.55 22.97
CA GLU A 13 -18.24 8.72 23.38
C GLU A 13 -19.24 9.49 24.28
N SER A 14 -18.75 10.32 25.21
CA SER A 14 -19.58 11.13 26.10
C SER A 14 -20.21 12.35 25.43
N LYS A 15 -19.72 12.73 24.23
CA LYS A 15 -20.19 13.90 23.48
C LYS A 15 -21.19 13.53 22.39
N CYS A 16 -21.27 12.26 21.99
CA CYS A 16 -22.21 11.79 20.98
C CYS A 16 -23.66 11.87 21.48
N THR A 17 -24.49 12.66 20.81
CA THR A 17 -25.90 12.88 21.18
C THR A 17 -26.90 12.14 20.30
N LYS A 18 -26.47 11.64 19.15
CA LYS A 18 -27.31 10.92 18.19
C LYS A 18 -26.85 9.47 18.06
N THR A 19 -27.79 8.60 17.69
CA THR A 19 -27.55 7.19 17.44
C THR A 19 -28.12 6.84 16.07
N GLU A 20 -27.30 6.23 15.22
CA GLU A 20 -27.72 5.75 13.91
C GLU A 20 -28.63 4.50 14.06
N PRO A 21 -29.78 4.43 13.37
CA PRO A 21 -30.84 3.45 13.64
C PRO A 21 -30.49 1.98 13.37
N TRP A 22 -29.61 1.69 12.40
CA TRP A 22 -29.37 0.30 11.98
C TRP A 22 -28.24 -0.37 12.76
N TYR A 23 -27.13 0.35 12.97
CA TYR A 23 -25.93 -0.16 13.61
C TYR A 23 -25.74 0.34 15.04
N GLY A 24 -26.57 1.28 15.50
CA GLY A 24 -26.43 1.86 16.84
C GLY A 24 -25.20 2.74 17.00
N THR A 25 -24.63 3.24 15.89
CA THR A 25 -23.42 4.07 15.94
C THR A 25 -23.75 5.40 16.63
N LYS A 26 -23.08 5.68 17.76
CA LYS A 26 -23.19 6.96 18.45
C LYS A 26 -22.36 8.01 17.72
N TYR A 27 -22.98 9.14 17.35
CA TYR A 27 -22.30 10.24 16.66
C TYR A 27 -22.80 11.61 17.15
N LEU A 28 -22.02 12.64 16.82
CA LEU A 28 -22.38 14.04 16.97
C LEU A 28 -22.29 14.70 15.60
N GLN A 29 -23.22 15.59 15.29
CA GLN A 29 -23.19 16.40 14.08
C GLN A 29 -23.35 17.86 14.47
N GLU A 30 -22.37 18.65 14.09
CA GLU A 30 -22.30 20.08 14.35
C GLU A 30 -21.85 20.81 13.08
N ASP A 31 -22.22 22.07 12.98
CA ASP A 31 -21.76 22.94 11.90
C ASP A 31 -20.34 23.41 12.17
N ILE A 32 -19.54 23.53 11.10
CA ILE A 32 -18.17 24.00 11.22
C ILE A 32 -18.20 25.51 11.45
N GLU A 33 -17.54 25.97 12.51
CA GLU A 33 -17.46 27.39 12.85
C GLU A 33 -16.93 28.23 11.68
N GLU A 34 -17.58 29.37 11.40
CA GLU A 34 -17.20 30.26 10.28
C GLU A 34 -15.75 30.76 10.39
N ALA A 35 -15.27 31.02 11.61
CA ALA A 35 -13.88 31.44 11.84
C ALA A 35 -12.88 30.40 11.32
N ARG A 36 -13.16 29.11 11.53
CA ARG A 36 -12.33 28.00 11.05
C ARG A 36 -12.43 27.81 9.53
N LEU A 37 -13.63 28.00 8.95
CA LEU A 37 -13.79 27.99 7.49
C LEU A 37 -13.00 29.13 6.83
N ASN A 38 -12.98 30.31 7.44
CA ASN A 38 -12.22 31.47 6.96
C ASN A 38 -10.70 31.22 7.06
N GLU A 39 -10.24 30.59 8.14
CA GLU A 39 -8.85 30.17 8.29
C GLU A 39 -8.42 29.21 7.17
N TRP A 40 -9.24 28.19 6.86
CA TRP A 40 -8.95 27.24 5.79
C TRP A 40 -8.95 27.89 4.40
N LYS A 41 -9.84 28.86 4.16
CA LYS A 41 -9.86 29.64 2.90
C LYS A 41 -8.61 30.50 2.73
N ALA A 42 -8.00 30.93 3.84
CA ALA A 42 -6.79 31.77 3.85
C ALA A 42 -5.49 30.95 3.82
N ALA A 43 -5.55 29.62 3.73
CA ALA A 43 -4.39 28.76 3.71
C ALA A 43 -3.44 29.12 2.53
N LYS A 44 -2.14 29.22 2.84
CA LYS A 44 -1.10 29.57 1.87
C LYS A 44 -0.36 28.33 1.38
N PRO A 45 0.21 28.35 0.16
CA PRO A 45 1.07 27.28 -0.30
C PRO A 45 2.29 27.10 0.60
N THR A 46 2.63 25.85 0.91
CA THR A 46 3.82 25.47 1.68
C THR A 46 4.81 24.75 0.76
N LYS A 47 6.11 25.03 0.90
CA LYS A 47 7.16 24.43 0.05
C LYS A 47 7.27 22.90 0.19
N GLU A 48 6.83 22.36 1.32
CA GLU A 48 6.79 20.92 1.62
C GLU A 48 5.73 20.18 0.78
N LEU A 49 4.68 20.89 0.34
CA LEU A 49 3.64 20.34 -0.51
C LEU A 49 3.94 20.69 -1.96
N HIS A 50 4.65 19.80 -2.63
CA HIS A 50 4.98 19.90 -4.04
C HIS A 50 4.45 18.70 -4.80
N LEU A 51 4.37 18.82 -6.13
CA LEU A 51 4.06 17.68 -6.98
C LEU A 51 5.15 16.60 -6.82
N PRO A 52 4.77 15.31 -6.86
CA PRO A 52 5.75 14.25 -6.85
C PRO A 52 6.66 14.36 -8.08
N PRO A 53 7.94 13.97 -7.96
CA PRO A 53 8.80 13.82 -9.13
C PRO A 53 8.23 12.76 -10.09
N PRO A 54 8.71 12.71 -11.35
CA PRO A 54 8.36 11.63 -12.27
C PRO A 54 8.57 10.24 -11.64
N ASN A 55 7.61 9.34 -11.82
CA ASN A 55 7.70 7.99 -11.27
C ASN A 55 8.75 7.15 -12.03
N GLU A 56 9.92 6.95 -11.42
CA GLU A 56 11.03 6.17 -11.99
C GLU A 56 10.76 4.65 -12.06
N PHE A 57 9.72 4.16 -11.38
CA PHE A 57 9.37 2.73 -11.33
C PHE A 57 8.37 2.30 -12.40
N ILE A 58 8.03 3.16 -13.36
CA ILE A 58 7.20 2.76 -14.51
C ILE A 58 8.02 1.79 -15.37
N PRO A 59 7.58 0.53 -15.56
CA PRO A 59 8.34 -0.45 -16.31
C PRO A 59 8.35 -0.12 -17.80
N THR A 60 9.54 -0.07 -18.40
CA THR A 60 9.73 0.19 -19.84
C THR A 60 10.15 -1.04 -20.63
N LYS A 61 10.79 -2.01 -19.96
CA LYS A 61 11.22 -3.28 -20.55
C LYS A 61 10.23 -4.37 -20.17
N LEU A 62 9.45 -4.84 -21.14
CA LEU A 62 8.42 -5.86 -20.96
C LEU A 62 8.70 -7.14 -21.75
N ASP A 63 9.89 -7.23 -22.34
CA ASP A 63 10.31 -8.42 -23.06
C ASP A 63 10.49 -9.60 -22.10
N LEU A 64 10.06 -10.78 -22.53
CA LEU A 64 10.31 -12.01 -21.81
C LEU A 64 11.76 -12.45 -22.05
N GLU A 65 12.41 -12.93 -20.99
CA GLU A 65 13.74 -13.54 -21.08
C GLU A 65 13.71 -14.71 -22.07
N LYS A 66 14.80 -15.00 -22.78
CA LYS A 66 14.87 -16.12 -23.74
C LYS A 66 16.09 -17.00 -23.54
N SER A 67 16.89 -16.73 -22.52
CA SER A 67 18.04 -17.55 -22.17
C SER A 67 17.63 -19.02 -21.92
N PRO A 68 18.55 -19.98 -22.16
CA PRO A 68 18.39 -21.35 -21.71
C PRO A 68 18.10 -21.37 -20.21
N ASP A 69 17.09 -22.13 -19.80
CA ASP A 69 16.64 -22.19 -18.41
C ASP A 69 16.76 -23.62 -17.86
N PRO A 70 17.51 -23.85 -16.76
CA PRO A 70 17.60 -25.15 -16.12
C PRO A 70 16.26 -25.62 -15.52
N THR A 71 15.25 -24.74 -15.40
CA THR A 71 13.92 -25.08 -14.88
C THR A 71 12.84 -25.25 -15.94
N ALA A 72 13.19 -25.25 -17.23
CA ALA A 72 12.22 -25.29 -18.33
C ALA A 72 11.22 -26.47 -18.22
N ASP A 73 11.73 -27.64 -17.84
CA ASP A 73 10.93 -28.88 -17.66
C ASP A 73 10.53 -29.13 -16.19
N ALA A 74 10.87 -28.24 -15.26
CA ALA A 74 10.65 -28.44 -13.84
C ALA A 74 9.21 -28.12 -13.44
N ILE A 75 8.53 -29.08 -12.81
CA ILE A 75 7.18 -28.88 -12.27
C ILE A 75 7.21 -27.97 -11.02
N ALA A 76 8.29 -28.03 -10.23
CA ALA A 76 8.48 -27.30 -8.97
C ALA A 76 9.80 -26.52 -8.93
N PRO A 77 9.96 -25.54 -8.02
CA PRO A 77 11.22 -24.82 -7.85
C PRO A 77 12.39 -25.74 -7.47
N VAL A 78 13.57 -25.42 -8.01
CA VAL A 78 14.81 -26.14 -7.73
C VAL A 78 15.75 -25.27 -6.88
N ILE A 79 16.59 -25.90 -6.06
CA ILE A 79 17.63 -25.18 -5.32
C ILE A 79 18.77 -24.86 -6.28
N ILE A 80 19.05 -23.58 -6.51
CA ILE A 80 20.17 -23.13 -7.34
C ILE A 80 21.37 -22.65 -6.51
N LYS A 81 21.18 -22.44 -5.21
CA LYS A 81 22.25 -22.13 -4.26
C LYS A 81 21.89 -22.62 -2.87
N ASP A 82 22.78 -23.40 -2.27
CA ASP A 82 22.66 -23.89 -0.89
C ASP A 82 23.96 -23.62 -0.14
N THR A 83 23.90 -22.81 0.90
CA THR A 83 25.05 -22.43 1.73
C THR A 83 24.60 -22.33 3.19
N PRO A 84 25.51 -22.37 4.17
CA PRO A 84 25.15 -22.19 5.58
C PRO A 84 24.41 -20.88 5.90
N LEU A 85 24.53 -19.87 5.04
CA LEU A 85 23.90 -18.55 5.22
C LEU A 85 22.57 -18.38 4.47
N MET A 86 22.36 -19.13 3.37
CA MET A 86 21.19 -18.94 2.52
C MET A 86 20.88 -20.19 1.70
N ARG A 87 19.58 -20.36 1.43
CA ARG A 87 19.06 -21.31 0.45
C ARG A 87 18.19 -20.56 -0.55
N LEU A 88 18.52 -20.69 -1.84
CA LEU A 88 17.82 -20.03 -2.94
C LEU A 88 17.09 -21.06 -3.80
N TRP A 89 15.77 -20.92 -3.84
CA TRP A 89 14.90 -21.68 -4.73
C TRP A 89 14.55 -20.83 -5.94
N TYR A 90 14.60 -21.42 -7.13
CA TYR A 90 14.27 -20.75 -8.38
C TYR A 90 13.39 -21.65 -9.25
N LYS A 91 12.37 -21.04 -9.86
CA LYS A 91 11.59 -21.59 -10.96
C LYS A 91 11.29 -20.44 -11.90
N ARG A 92 11.58 -20.60 -13.17
CA ARG A 92 11.13 -19.67 -14.19
C ARG A 92 9.67 -19.95 -14.53
N ASP A 93 8.92 -18.88 -14.78
CA ASP A 93 7.56 -19.01 -15.30
C ASP A 93 7.60 -19.58 -16.73
N ASN A 94 6.90 -20.69 -16.92
CA ASN A 94 6.68 -21.37 -18.20
C ASN A 94 5.17 -21.50 -18.53
N GLU A 95 4.28 -20.96 -17.68
CA GLU A 95 2.83 -21.10 -17.82
C GLU A 95 2.16 -19.78 -18.18
N PHE A 96 2.44 -18.70 -17.45
CA PHE A 96 1.74 -17.41 -17.63
C PHE A 96 2.44 -16.49 -18.62
N MET A 97 3.76 -16.63 -18.77
CA MET A 97 4.58 -15.91 -19.74
C MET A 97 4.38 -14.38 -19.65
N LEU A 98 4.37 -13.86 -18.43
CA LEU A 98 4.24 -12.42 -18.16
C LEU A 98 5.59 -11.82 -17.76
N PRO A 99 5.84 -10.52 -18.05
CA PRO A 99 7.03 -9.81 -17.59
C PRO A 99 6.89 -9.44 -16.10
N LYS A 100 6.73 -10.47 -15.27
CA LYS A 100 6.52 -10.41 -13.83
C LYS A 100 7.34 -11.50 -13.16
N ALA A 101 7.83 -11.21 -11.97
CA ALA A 101 8.52 -12.17 -11.13
C ALA A 101 8.00 -12.05 -9.69
N PHE A 102 8.06 -13.16 -8.96
CA PHE A 102 7.73 -13.22 -7.55
C PHE A 102 8.99 -13.52 -6.76
N ILE A 103 9.28 -12.68 -5.76
CA ILE A 103 10.43 -12.83 -4.88
C ILE A 103 9.92 -12.95 -3.46
N THR A 104 10.22 -14.07 -2.80
CA THR A 104 9.91 -14.31 -1.39
C THR A 104 11.21 -14.44 -0.62
N LEU A 105 11.33 -13.69 0.48
CA LEU A 105 12.50 -13.70 1.35
C LEU A 105 12.07 -14.14 2.75
N ASP A 106 12.67 -15.21 3.26
CA ASP A 106 12.52 -15.64 4.65
C ASP A 106 13.83 -15.40 5.39
N LEU A 107 13.79 -14.57 6.44
CA LEU A 107 14.95 -14.14 7.21
C LEU A 107 14.87 -14.77 8.60
N VAL A 108 15.66 -15.82 8.80
CA VAL A 108 15.72 -16.53 10.08
C VAL A 108 16.77 -15.89 10.98
N SER A 109 16.32 -15.27 12.07
CA SER A 109 17.17 -14.85 13.19
C SER A 109 16.89 -15.75 14.39
N PRO A 110 17.91 -16.19 15.14
CA PRO A 110 17.70 -16.83 16.44
C PRO A 110 16.96 -15.86 17.38
N ARG A 111 16.19 -16.43 18.30
CA ARG A 111 15.55 -15.71 19.41
C ARG A 111 16.57 -15.29 20.47
#